data_AF-A0A7C8GTE0-F1
#
_entry.id   AF-A0A7C8GTE0-F1
#
_cell.length_a   1.000
_cell.length_b   1.000
_cell.length_c   1.000
_cell.angle_alpha   90.00
_cell.angle_beta   90.00
_cell.angle_gamma   90.00
#
_symmetry.space_group_name_H-M   'P 1'
#
loop_
_entity.id
_entity.type
_entity.pdbx_description
1 polymer ?
#
loop_
_entity_poly.entity_id
_entity_poly.type
_entity_poly.pdbx_seq_one_letter_code
_entity_poly.pdbx_strand_id
1 'polypeptide(L)'
;MKFKKWLMAFIGGLLLIGMLLGGFNMIVDPFGVFGDKVLKWDSYNMVNNPRVAKIAYLDEHHEEYDSYIIGGSKSSSISPELLNKYYGDASFYSMMMYGGDFHDYEKTLYHLIDNYEVKNIVLHMSLQEIGHFHEEATDFKQSLHAKVTDEPLLPFYLKYLWLNPAYGYDKLAGFGENAIDPMAYSQIIPETGVYNKVERDKEDIDNLDEFWQNNPNFELPIGKVEGQAIDQNVESLKRMKEYAEEHGATFTFITGATYKSELQKYNMEELKEYWVKLAEVTDFWDFSGYTSMSNDPRYYYDSMHYRNSVGEMMLGYIYDDPEVYVPEEFGHYTTKDNVEEHIEKVFTPPAHITAEDGDGVNVPVLMYHHIAEDPSLLNWMIISPEKFRQDMTAIKEAGFNPIHLKDLAAYVNGEGELPEKPVVITFDDGYLSNYQYAYPVLKELNMKATIFMIGWSAGRDTHRIEGADFYPHFTWQQAQEMHASGLIELQNHSFDMHEGNDAERFAALPKEGETTGDYARAFMGDTLKIEEQIEQNVGNDVFAYAYPYGEYVLQTEQMLKDLDYDVTLSVNSGMNTIRRGDPSSLFALKRINAGTEISSSKLVEMLSE
;
A
#
# COMPACT_ATOMS: atom_id res chain seq x y z
N MET A 1 4.24 41.75 61.21
CA MET A 1 3.11 42.16 60.33
C MET A 1 1.80 41.72 60.97
N LYS A 2 0.74 42.57 61.03
CA LYS A 2 -0.57 42.13 61.59
C LYS A 2 -1.15 41.02 60.70
N PHE A 3 -1.74 39.97 61.28
CA PHE A 3 -2.29 38.80 60.55
C PHE A 3 -3.13 39.19 59.32
N LYS A 4 -4.00 40.21 59.43
CA LYS A 4 -4.78 40.73 58.29
C LYS A 4 -3.93 41.24 57.12
N LYS A 5 -2.82 41.94 57.39
CA LYS A 5 -1.91 42.43 56.33
C LYS A 5 -1.14 41.27 55.68
N TRP A 6 -0.74 40.27 56.46
CA TRP A 6 -0.13 39.05 55.93
C TRP A 6 -1.12 38.29 55.03
N LEU A 7 -2.35 38.07 55.50
CA LEU A 7 -3.39 37.35 54.77
C LEU A 7 -3.74 38.04 53.45
N MET A 8 -3.89 39.37 53.44
CA MET A 8 -4.13 40.12 52.21
C MET A 8 -2.95 40.03 51.23
N ALA A 9 -1.70 40.12 51.73
CA ALA A 9 -0.52 39.96 50.88
C ALA A 9 -0.37 38.53 50.33
N PHE A 10 -0.72 37.52 51.14
CA PHE A 10 -0.70 36.11 50.73
C PHE A 10 -1.76 35.83 49.65
N ILE A 11 -3.01 36.25 49.86
CA ILE A 11 -4.08 36.10 48.87
C ILE A 11 -3.74 36.89 47.60
N GLY A 12 -3.24 38.12 47.74
CA GLY A 12 -2.79 38.93 46.60
C GLY A 12 -1.65 38.28 45.82
N GLY A 13 -0.70 37.64 46.52
CA GLY A 13 0.38 36.87 45.90
C GLY A 13 -0.12 35.64 45.14
N LEU A 14 -1.05 34.88 45.73
CA LEU A 14 -1.69 33.74 45.05
C LEU A 14 -2.46 34.18 43.80
N LEU A 15 -3.21 35.29 43.88
CA LEU A 15 -3.91 35.85 42.72
C LEU A 15 -2.94 36.30 41.63
N LEU A 16 -1.82 36.94 41.99
CA LEU A 16 -0.80 37.33 41.02
C LEU A 16 -0.17 36.12 40.34
N ILE A 17 0.19 35.08 41.10
CA ILE A 17 0.73 33.84 40.54
C ILE A 17 -0.29 33.20 39.60
N GLY A 18 -1.55 33.11 40.01
CA GLY A 18 -2.64 32.60 39.16
C GLY A 18 -2.81 33.40 37.87
N MET A 19 -2.78 34.73 37.95
CA MET A 19 -2.85 35.59 36.76
C MET A 19 -1.62 35.43 35.85
N LEU A 20 -0.42 35.25 36.40
CA LEU A 20 0.79 35.04 35.61
C LEU A 20 0.77 33.67 34.91
N LEU A 21 0.33 32.62 35.59
CA LEU A 21 0.19 31.28 35.01
C LEU A 21 -0.90 31.26 33.93
N GLY A 22 -2.08 31.83 34.22
CA GLY A 22 -3.15 31.96 33.25
C GLY A 22 -2.75 32.80 32.04
N GLY A 23 -2.06 33.92 32.28
CA GLY A 23 -1.52 34.77 31.22
C GLY A 23 -0.47 34.04 30.37
N PHE A 24 0.40 33.24 30.98
CA PHE A 24 1.38 32.41 30.26
C PHE A 24 0.68 31.40 29.35
N ASN A 25 -0.27 30.62 29.88
CA ASN A 25 -1.02 29.63 29.10
C ASN A 25 -1.84 30.27 27.98
N MET A 26 -2.42 31.45 28.21
CA MET A 26 -3.17 32.20 27.19
C MET A 26 -2.27 32.76 26.08
N ILE A 27 -1.04 33.17 26.42
CA ILE A 27 -0.09 33.77 25.46
C ILE A 27 0.58 32.71 24.61
N VAL A 28 1.03 31.61 25.23
CA VAL A 28 1.72 30.52 24.53
C VAL A 28 0.74 29.59 23.83
N ASP A 29 -0.44 29.42 24.43
CA ASP A 29 -1.60 28.70 23.89
C ASP A 29 -1.25 27.34 23.25
N PRO A 30 -0.81 26.35 24.04
CA PRO A 30 -0.28 25.09 23.51
C PRO A 30 -1.29 24.22 22.75
N PHE A 31 -2.57 24.57 22.80
CA PHE A 31 -3.67 23.87 22.14
C PHE A 31 -4.43 24.75 21.13
N GLY A 32 -3.97 25.99 20.90
CA GLY A 32 -4.61 26.93 19.98
C GLY A 32 -6.00 27.44 20.43
N VAL A 33 -6.39 27.20 21.68
CA VAL A 33 -7.74 27.48 22.21
C VAL A 33 -8.06 28.98 22.20
N PHE A 34 -7.03 29.81 22.36
CA PHE A 34 -7.12 31.26 22.37
C PHE A 34 -6.71 31.89 21.03
N GLY A 35 -6.54 31.08 19.99
CA GLY A 35 -6.16 31.47 18.62
C GLY A 35 -4.66 31.71 18.43
N ASP A 36 -3.80 31.27 19.36
CA ASP A 36 -2.33 31.29 19.24
C ASP A 36 -1.71 32.56 18.64
N LYS A 37 -2.16 33.72 19.13
CA LYS A 37 -1.92 35.02 18.49
C LYS A 37 -0.46 35.48 18.47
N VAL A 38 0.42 34.79 19.20
CA VAL A 38 1.81 35.18 19.39
C VAL A 38 2.76 34.28 18.61
N LEU A 39 2.67 32.96 18.77
CA LEU A 39 3.57 32.02 18.08
C LEU A 39 3.03 31.63 16.71
N LYS A 40 1.70 31.65 16.51
CA LYS A 40 1.03 31.28 15.25
C LYS A 40 1.53 29.96 14.69
N TRP A 41 1.59 28.94 15.55
CA TRP A 41 2.08 27.62 15.19
C TRP A 41 0.93 26.61 15.25
N ASP A 42 0.00 26.77 14.31
CA ASP A 42 -1.24 26.00 14.25
C ASP A 42 -0.98 24.50 14.11
N SER A 43 0.05 24.11 13.36
CA SER A 43 0.47 22.71 13.23
C SER A 43 0.70 22.06 14.60
N TYR A 44 1.45 22.73 15.50
CA TYR A 44 1.70 22.20 16.85
C TYR A 44 0.43 22.12 17.69
N ASN A 45 -0.45 23.11 17.57
CA ASN A 45 -1.74 23.13 18.27
C ASN A 45 -2.60 21.94 17.84
N MET A 46 -2.69 21.71 16.53
CA MET A 46 -3.43 20.60 15.93
C MET A 46 -2.84 19.24 16.32
N VAL A 47 -1.52 19.13 16.43
CA VAL A 47 -0.87 17.89 16.91
C VAL A 47 -1.26 17.57 18.34
N ASN A 48 -1.37 18.58 19.21
CA ASN A 48 -1.76 18.37 20.59
C ASN A 48 -3.24 18.03 20.76
N ASN A 49 -4.12 18.74 20.05
CA ASN A 49 -5.54 18.40 19.98
C ASN A 49 -6.16 18.97 18.68
N PRO A 50 -6.41 18.12 17.66
CA PRO A 50 -6.97 18.58 16.39
C PRO A 50 -8.43 19.02 16.54
N ARG A 51 -9.20 18.43 17.46
CA ARG A 51 -10.62 18.76 17.68
C ARG A 51 -10.81 20.19 18.18
N VAL A 52 -9.85 20.71 18.92
CA VAL A 52 -9.88 22.05 19.50
C VAL A 52 -9.19 23.05 18.59
N ALA A 53 -7.97 22.74 18.16
CA ALA A 53 -7.16 23.65 17.38
C ALA A 53 -7.75 23.92 15.99
N LYS A 54 -8.37 22.93 15.34
CA LYS A 54 -8.99 23.15 14.02
C LYS A 54 -10.23 24.03 14.07
N ILE A 55 -11.02 23.94 15.13
CA ILE A 55 -12.15 24.86 15.35
C ILE A 55 -11.64 26.29 15.54
N ALA A 56 -10.57 26.47 16.32
CA ALA A 56 -9.94 27.77 16.49
C ALA A 56 -9.30 28.31 15.20
N TYR A 57 -8.70 27.44 14.39
CA TYR A 57 -8.18 27.79 13.06
C TYR A 57 -9.30 28.25 12.11
N LEU A 58 -10.39 27.50 12.03
CA LEU A 58 -11.54 27.84 11.19
C LEU A 58 -12.26 29.12 11.63
N ASP A 59 -12.18 29.53 12.90
CA ASP A 59 -12.69 30.85 13.31
C ASP A 59 -12.07 32.01 12.50
N GLU A 60 -10.82 31.84 12.04
CA GLU A 60 -10.09 32.83 11.23
C GLU A 60 -10.07 32.49 9.73
N HIS A 61 -10.24 31.22 9.37
CA HIS A 61 -10.01 30.71 8.00
C HIS A 61 -11.22 30.05 7.33
N HIS A 62 -12.39 29.99 7.96
CA HIS A 62 -13.55 29.29 7.38
C HIS A 62 -13.98 29.83 6.01
N GLU A 63 -13.74 31.10 5.67
CA GLU A 63 -14.05 31.65 4.34
C GLU A 63 -13.16 31.07 3.22
N GLU A 64 -12.07 30.38 3.55
CA GLU A 64 -11.18 29.72 2.58
C GLU A 64 -11.68 28.34 2.14
N TYR A 65 -12.65 27.79 2.86
CA TYR A 65 -13.16 26.43 2.66
C TYR A 65 -14.67 26.45 2.54
N ASP A 66 -15.20 25.57 1.69
CA ASP A 66 -16.64 25.37 1.56
C ASP A 66 -17.03 23.90 1.60
N SER A 67 -16.06 23.02 1.83
CA SER A 67 -16.23 21.58 1.76
C SER A 67 -15.36 20.93 2.83
N TYR A 68 -15.81 19.82 3.44
CA TYR A 68 -15.14 19.27 4.61
C TYR A 68 -15.06 17.75 4.57
N ILE A 69 -13.91 17.22 4.97
CA ILE A 69 -13.70 15.79 5.23
C ILE A 69 -13.80 15.57 6.73
N ILE A 70 -14.67 14.69 7.20
CA ILE A 70 -14.84 14.36 8.62
C ILE A 70 -14.50 12.89 8.83
N GLY A 71 -13.69 12.58 9.85
CA GLY A 71 -13.34 11.21 10.16
C GLY A 71 -12.19 11.07 11.15
N GLY A 72 -11.82 9.82 11.43
CA GLY A 72 -10.73 9.47 12.35
C GLY A 72 -9.34 9.65 11.75
N SER A 73 -8.32 9.09 12.39
CA SER A 73 -6.92 9.27 11.98
C SER A 73 -6.61 8.74 10.57
N LYS A 74 -7.35 7.72 10.12
CA LYS A 74 -7.20 7.17 8.75
C LYS A 74 -7.63 8.15 7.65
N SER A 75 -8.57 9.05 7.94
CA SER A 75 -9.05 10.04 6.97
C SER A 75 -7.97 11.03 6.51
N SER A 76 -6.80 11.07 7.19
CA SER A 76 -5.64 11.85 6.76
C SER A 76 -5.17 11.54 5.34
N SER A 77 -5.43 10.32 4.87
CA SER A 77 -4.97 9.89 3.54
C SER A 77 -5.95 10.29 2.44
N ILE A 78 -7.15 10.78 2.79
CA ILE A 78 -8.09 11.35 1.82
C ILE A 78 -7.64 12.78 1.52
N SER A 79 -7.06 12.99 0.34
CA SER A 79 -6.43 14.26 -0.02
C SER A 79 -7.48 15.35 -0.31
N PRO A 80 -7.47 16.48 0.43
CA PRO A 80 -8.31 17.64 0.09
C PRO A 80 -7.97 18.20 -1.30
N GLU A 81 -6.70 18.20 -1.70
CA GLU A 81 -6.23 18.72 -2.98
C GLU A 81 -6.77 17.89 -4.16
N LEU A 82 -6.75 16.57 -4.04
CA LEU A 82 -7.34 15.68 -5.05
C LEU A 82 -8.87 15.83 -5.10
N LEU A 83 -9.54 15.94 -3.95
CA LEU A 83 -10.98 16.21 -3.93
C LEU A 83 -11.31 17.55 -4.59
N ASN A 84 -10.53 18.60 -4.37
CA ASN A 84 -10.68 19.89 -5.07
C ASN A 84 -10.54 19.71 -6.59
N LYS A 85 -9.58 18.91 -7.07
CA LYS A 85 -9.43 18.56 -8.50
C LYS A 85 -10.69 17.88 -9.04
N TYR A 86 -11.26 16.92 -8.31
CA TYR A 86 -12.43 16.16 -8.78
C TYR A 86 -13.75 16.94 -8.72
N TYR A 87 -13.96 17.76 -7.69
CA TYR A 87 -15.15 18.61 -7.56
C TYR A 87 -15.07 19.91 -8.38
N GLY A 88 -13.86 20.33 -8.78
CA GLY A 88 -13.59 21.51 -9.61
C GLY A 88 -13.63 22.83 -8.85
N ASP A 89 -14.79 23.20 -8.31
CA ASP A 89 -15.04 24.50 -7.64
C ASP A 89 -15.15 24.39 -6.11
N ALA A 90 -14.76 23.24 -5.53
CA ALA A 90 -14.76 23.02 -4.08
C ALA A 90 -13.43 23.41 -3.44
N SER A 91 -13.48 23.79 -2.17
CA SER A 91 -12.31 23.97 -1.31
C SER A 91 -12.46 23.12 -0.05
N PHE A 92 -11.83 21.95 -0.06
CA PHE A 92 -11.88 20.97 1.01
C PHE A 92 -10.92 21.28 2.15
N TYR A 93 -11.41 21.09 3.38
CA TYR A 93 -10.61 21.05 4.60
C TYR A 93 -10.81 19.74 5.36
N SER A 94 -9.73 19.12 5.83
CA SER A 94 -9.84 17.91 6.64
C SER A 94 -10.03 18.22 8.13
N MET A 95 -11.18 17.83 8.66
CA MET A 95 -11.50 17.81 10.09
C MET A 95 -11.05 16.52 10.77
N MET A 96 -10.06 15.81 10.22
CA MET A 96 -9.59 14.57 10.83
C MET A 96 -9.21 14.73 12.29
N MET A 97 -9.44 13.69 13.09
CA MET A 97 -9.17 13.70 14.53
C MET A 97 -8.63 12.35 15.03
N TYR A 98 -7.88 12.37 16.14
CA TYR A 98 -7.33 11.15 16.73
C TYR A 98 -8.41 10.35 17.46
N GLY A 99 -8.66 9.11 17.05
CA GLY A 99 -9.64 8.23 17.71
C GLY A 99 -11.00 8.89 17.87
N GLY A 100 -11.51 9.49 16.78
CA GLY A 100 -12.87 10.03 16.76
C GLY A 100 -13.90 8.91 16.67
N ASP A 101 -15.11 9.23 17.11
CA ASP A 101 -16.29 8.38 16.95
C ASP A 101 -17.41 9.15 16.25
N PHE A 102 -18.52 8.46 15.97
CA PHE A 102 -19.65 9.07 15.27
C PHE A 102 -20.29 10.23 16.05
N HIS A 103 -20.19 10.26 17.38
CA HIS A 103 -20.67 11.40 18.16
C HIS A 103 -19.81 12.64 17.91
N ASP A 104 -18.49 12.49 17.92
CA ASP A 104 -17.55 13.56 17.61
C ASP A 104 -17.77 14.09 16.18
N TYR A 105 -17.97 13.18 15.21
CA TYR A 105 -18.22 13.52 13.81
C TYR A 105 -19.52 14.29 13.66
N GLU A 106 -20.60 13.81 14.29
CA GLU A 106 -21.92 14.42 14.24
C GLU A 106 -21.91 15.84 14.81
N LYS A 107 -21.31 16.02 15.99
CA LYS A 107 -21.22 17.34 16.61
C LYS A 107 -20.37 18.30 15.78
N THR A 108 -19.27 17.81 15.22
CA THR A 108 -18.41 18.62 14.34
C THR A 108 -19.16 19.04 13.09
N LEU A 109 -19.90 18.13 12.45
CA LEU A 109 -20.70 18.40 11.26
C LEU A 109 -21.76 19.48 11.52
N TYR A 110 -22.50 19.39 12.63
CA TYR A 110 -23.48 20.42 13.00
C TYR A 110 -22.82 21.78 13.18
N HIS A 111 -21.71 21.85 13.91
CA HIS A 111 -20.98 23.10 14.10
C HIS A 111 -20.55 23.72 12.76
N LEU A 112 -20.02 22.92 11.83
CA LEU A 112 -19.59 23.41 10.52
C LEU A 112 -20.78 24.01 9.74
N ILE A 113 -21.88 23.26 9.63
CA ILE A 113 -23.07 23.68 8.86
C ILE A 113 -23.76 24.89 9.49
N ASP A 114 -23.85 24.95 10.82
CA ASP A 114 -24.51 26.06 11.52
C ASP A 114 -23.73 27.38 11.45
N ASN A 115 -22.40 27.32 11.24
CA ASN A 115 -21.53 28.49 11.41
C ASN A 115 -20.76 28.89 10.13
N TYR A 116 -20.59 27.99 9.16
CA TYR A 116 -19.77 28.20 7.97
C TYR A 116 -20.54 27.89 6.68
N GLU A 117 -19.97 28.24 5.53
CA GLU A 117 -20.50 27.80 4.24
C GLU A 117 -20.09 26.34 3.99
N VAL A 118 -21.07 25.47 3.78
CA VAL A 118 -20.84 24.04 3.54
C VAL A 118 -21.60 23.59 2.30
N LYS A 119 -20.87 23.21 1.25
CA LYS A 119 -21.37 22.65 -0.01
C LYS A 119 -21.24 21.14 -0.05
N ASN A 120 -20.13 20.58 0.47
CA ASN A 120 -19.86 19.15 0.39
C ASN A 120 -19.31 18.60 1.71
N ILE A 121 -19.84 17.47 2.14
CA ILE A 121 -19.32 16.66 3.24
C ILE A 121 -18.85 15.32 2.70
N VAL A 122 -17.60 14.97 3.01
CA VAL A 122 -17.07 13.62 2.85
C VAL A 122 -16.86 13.03 4.24
N LEU A 123 -17.71 12.09 4.63
CA LEU A 123 -17.54 11.33 5.85
C LEU A 123 -16.69 10.09 5.55
N HIS A 124 -15.52 9.99 6.19
CA HIS A 124 -14.64 8.82 6.10
C HIS A 124 -14.68 8.04 7.42
N MET A 125 -15.12 6.78 7.36
CA MET A 125 -15.18 5.87 8.50
C MET A 125 -14.06 4.83 8.48
N SER A 126 -13.49 4.51 9.64
CA SER A 126 -12.64 3.32 9.80
C SER A 126 -13.41 2.17 10.49
N LEU A 127 -12.79 1.00 10.66
CA LEU A 127 -13.47 -0.10 11.38
C LEU A 127 -13.57 0.14 12.88
N GLN A 128 -12.69 0.97 13.46
CA GLN A 128 -12.57 1.09 14.91
C GLN A 128 -13.83 1.63 15.56
N GLU A 129 -14.53 2.53 14.88
CA GLU A 129 -15.73 3.19 15.36
C GLU A 129 -16.82 2.19 15.76
N ILE A 130 -16.84 0.96 15.21
CA ILE A 130 -17.80 -0.07 15.59
C ILE A 130 -17.81 -0.37 17.10
N GLY A 131 -16.66 -0.18 17.77
CA GLY A 131 -16.47 -0.52 19.16
C GLY A 131 -16.86 0.55 20.17
N HIS A 132 -17.12 1.78 19.74
CA HIS A 132 -17.26 2.90 20.68
C HIS A 132 -18.14 4.03 20.12
N PHE A 133 -18.86 4.70 21.03
CA PHE A 133 -19.68 5.88 20.74
C PHE A 133 -19.79 6.75 21.99
N HIS A 134 -19.51 8.04 21.83
CA HIS A 134 -19.54 9.04 22.89
C HIS A 134 -18.60 8.68 24.05
N GLU A 135 -17.34 8.38 23.73
CA GLU A 135 -16.33 8.19 24.78
C GLU A 135 -16.01 9.51 25.49
N GLU A 136 -16.07 9.52 26.82
CA GLU A 136 -15.69 10.69 27.58
C GLU A 136 -14.18 10.94 27.45
N ALA A 137 -13.80 12.15 27.03
CA ALA A 137 -12.42 12.54 26.93
C ALA A 137 -11.71 12.43 28.30
N THR A 138 -10.73 11.53 28.37
CA THR A 138 -9.92 11.33 29.59
C THR A 138 -8.77 12.33 29.71
N ASP A 139 -8.44 13.03 28.61
CA ASP A 139 -7.39 14.03 28.51
C ASP A 139 -7.84 15.22 27.63
N PHE A 140 -7.24 16.39 27.88
CA PHE A 140 -7.40 17.62 27.09
C PHE A 140 -6.99 17.45 25.63
N LYS A 141 -6.24 16.39 25.31
CA LYS A 141 -5.85 16.02 23.94
C LYS A 141 -6.97 15.41 23.11
N GLN A 142 -8.02 14.93 23.78
CA GLN A 142 -9.18 14.26 23.16
C GLN A 142 -10.47 15.05 23.32
N SER A 143 -10.47 16.13 24.11
CA SER A 143 -11.68 16.95 24.31
C SER A 143 -12.09 17.65 23.01
N LEU A 144 -13.40 17.69 22.72
CA LEU A 144 -13.97 18.56 21.70
C LEU A 144 -13.93 20.02 22.17
N HIS A 145 -13.94 20.97 21.22
CA HIS A 145 -14.11 22.38 21.54
C HIS A 145 -15.51 22.64 22.12
N ALA A 146 -15.64 23.49 23.14
CA ALA A 146 -16.95 23.81 23.72
C ALA A 146 -17.95 24.48 22.76
N LYS A 147 -17.48 24.97 21.61
CA LYS A 147 -18.33 25.46 20.51
C LYS A 147 -19.10 24.31 19.82
N VAL A 148 -18.52 23.11 19.88
CA VAL A 148 -19.03 21.89 19.23
C VAL A 148 -19.93 21.08 20.19
N THR A 149 -19.70 21.14 21.50
CA THR A 149 -20.37 20.27 22.50
C THR A 149 -21.49 20.93 23.31
N ASP A 150 -21.97 22.12 22.91
CA ASP A 150 -22.94 22.92 23.68
C ASP A 150 -22.48 23.28 25.12
N GLU A 151 -21.21 23.00 25.47
CA GLU A 151 -20.64 23.31 26.78
C GLU A 151 -20.53 24.82 27.00
N PRO A 152 -20.75 25.33 28.24
CA PRO A 152 -20.51 26.74 28.52
C PRO A 152 -19.04 27.13 28.27
N LEU A 153 -18.83 28.13 27.40
CA LEU A 153 -17.50 28.59 26.99
C LEU A 153 -16.58 29.00 28.15
N LEU A 154 -17.11 29.69 29.16
CA LEU A 154 -16.28 30.21 30.25
C LEU A 154 -15.60 29.09 31.07
N PRO A 155 -16.33 28.07 31.59
CA PRO A 155 -15.72 26.88 32.18
C PRO A 155 -14.69 26.20 31.28
N PHE A 156 -14.96 26.06 29.98
CA PHE A 156 -14.03 25.47 29.03
C PHE A 156 -12.72 26.25 28.96
N TYR A 157 -12.76 27.56 28.68
CA TYR A 157 -11.57 28.39 28.63
C TYR A 157 -10.81 28.46 29.96
N LEU A 158 -11.52 28.44 31.09
CA LEU A 158 -10.89 28.37 32.41
C LEU A 158 -10.05 27.09 32.58
N LYS A 159 -10.50 25.93 32.08
CA LYS A 159 -9.70 24.69 32.14
C LYS A 159 -8.33 24.88 31.46
N TYR A 160 -8.30 25.54 30.29
CA TYR A 160 -7.06 25.80 29.54
C TYR A 160 -6.16 26.86 30.18
N LEU A 161 -6.74 27.89 30.81
CA LEU A 161 -5.95 28.90 31.56
C LEU A 161 -5.17 28.27 32.72
N TRP A 162 -5.71 27.24 33.37
CA TRP A 162 -5.07 26.57 34.51
C TRP A 162 -4.31 25.29 34.14
N LEU A 163 -3.99 25.11 32.85
CA LEU A 163 -3.15 23.99 32.39
C LEU A 163 -1.80 23.95 33.11
N ASN A 164 -1.25 22.74 33.20
CA ASN A 164 0.14 22.55 33.63
C ASN A 164 1.07 23.35 32.70
N PRO A 165 1.88 24.30 33.22
CA PRO A 165 2.73 25.15 32.39
C PRO A 165 3.80 24.38 31.62
N ALA A 166 4.04 23.09 31.92
CA ALA A 166 4.87 22.21 31.12
C ALA A 166 4.46 22.19 29.64
N TYR A 167 3.15 22.16 29.35
CA TYR A 167 2.65 22.18 27.96
C TYR A 167 3.08 23.44 27.18
N GLY A 168 3.03 24.61 27.84
CA GLY A 168 3.49 25.86 27.24
C GLY A 168 5.01 25.91 27.11
N TYR A 169 5.75 25.36 28.07
CA TYR A 169 7.21 25.25 27.97
C TYR A 169 7.62 24.36 26.80
N ASP A 170 6.99 23.19 26.64
CA ASP A 170 7.27 22.25 25.57
C ASP A 170 7.04 22.89 24.19
N LYS A 171 5.97 23.69 24.04
CA LYS A 171 5.73 24.47 22.82
C LYS A 171 6.84 25.48 22.53
N LEU A 172 7.27 26.24 23.54
CA LEU A 172 8.35 27.22 23.36
C LEU A 172 9.69 26.56 23.03
N ALA A 173 9.98 25.40 23.65
CA ALA A 173 11.16 24.61 23.34
C ALA A 173 11.12 24.11 21.89
N GLY A 174 10.01 23.48 21.48
CA GLY A 174 9.81 22.99 20.12
C GLY A 174 9.81 24.11 19.07
N PHE A 175 9.33 25.31 19.40
CA PHE A 175 9.28 26.43 18.46
C PHE A 175 10.68 26.86 18.01
N GLY A 176 11.67 26.77 18.90
CA GLY A 176 13.07 27.01 18.55
C GLY A 176 13.63 26.00 17.56
N GLU A 177 13.24 24.74 17.67
CA GLU A 177 13.66 23.67 16.76
C GLU A 177 12.94 23.76 15.40
N ASN A 178 11.64 24.04 15.40
CA ASN A 178 10.84 24.27 14.19
C ASN A 178 11.35 25.47 13.36
N ALA A 179 11.94 26.48 13.99
CA ALA A 179 12.55 27.59 13.27
C ALA A 179 13.78 27.17 12.44
N ILE A 180 14.35 25.99 12.71
CA ILE A 180 15.50 25.42 11.99
C ILE A 180 15.00 24.56 10.82
N ASP A 181 14.04 23.67 11.07
CA ASP A 181 13.41 22.80 10.07
C ASP A 181 11.89 22.82 10.23
N PRO A 182 11.19 23.76 9.56
CA PRO A 182 9.74 23.88 9.70
C PRO A 182 8.99 22.65 9.20
N MET A 183 9.52 21.91 8.23
CA MET A 183 8.84 20.76 7.65
C MET A 183 8.92 19.54 8.55
N ALA A 184 10.08 19.28 9.18
CA ALA A 184 10.25 18.13 10.06
C ALA A 184 9.37 18.19 11.33
N TYR A 185 9.02 19.39 11.79
CA TYR A 185 8.25 19.59 13.02
C TYR A 185 6.76 19.89 12.79
N SER A 186 6.36 20.18 11.55
CA SER A 186 4.96 20.36 11.18
C SER A 186 4.32 19.01 10.85
N GLN A 187 3.79 18.32 11.86
CA GLN A 187 3.19 16.98 11.66
C GLN A 187 1.76 17.02 11.10
N ILE A 188 1.07 18.17 11.20
CA ILE A 188 -0.21 18.43 10.53
C ILE A 188 -0.03 19.68 9.67
N ILE A 189 -0.45 19.64 8.41
CA ILE A 189 -0.42 20.79 7.52
C ILE A 189 -1.66 21.64 7.83
N PRO A 190 -1.52 22.86 8.38
CA PRO A 190 -2.67 23.64 8.85
C PRO A 190 -3.71 23.92 7.78
N GLU A 191 -3.29 24.15 6.53
CA GLU A 191 -4.11 24.55 5.38
C GLU A 191 -4.96 23.40 4.83
N THR A 192 -4.53 22.15 5.01
CA THR A 192 -5.28 20.98 4.52
C THR A 192 -5.89 20.19 5.67
N GLY A 193 -5.38 20.36 6.88
CA GLY A 193 -5.81 19.67 8.09
C GLY A 193 -5.37 18.20 8.15
N VAL A 194 -4.56 17.69 7.22
CA VAL A 194 -4.07 16.30 7.22
C VAL A 194 -2.67 16.18 7.81
N TYR A 195 -2.24 14.96 8.15
CA TYR A 195 -0.85 14.74 8.55
C TYR A 195 0.11 15.11 7.41
N ASN A 196 1.24 15.71 7.79
CA ASN A 196 2.38 15.83 6.91
C ASN A 196 3.10 14.48 6.85
N LYS A 197 2.92 13.76 5.75
CA LYS A 197 3.53 12.43 5.53
C LYS A 197 4.63 12.45 4.49
N VAL A 198 5.10 13.62 4.05
CA VAL A 198 6.07 13.77 2.94
C VAL A 198 7.33 12.95 3.15
N GLU A 199 7.91 12.95 4.36
CA GLU A 199 9.10 12.14 4.64
C GLU A 199 8.79 10.64 4.75
N ARG A 200 7.60 10.28 5.26
CA ARG A 200 7.18 8.88 5.41
C ARG A 200 6.82 8.25 4.07
N ASP A 201 6.36 9.05 3.11
CA ASP A 201 6.03 8.64 1.74
C ASP A 201 7.26 8.40 0.87
N LYS A 202 8.46 8.83 1.31
CA LYS A 202 9.74 8.54 0.63
C LYS A 202 10.35 7.20 1.02
N GLU A 203 9.74 6.49 1.96
CA GLU A 203 10.22 5.18 2.40
C GLU A 203 10.27 4.20 1.23
N ASP A 204 11.41 3.54 1.04
CA ASP A 204 11.53 2.45 0.09
C ASP A 204 10.76 1.23 0.62
N ILE A 205 9.66 0.92 -0.06
CA ILE A 205 8.76 -0.18 0.26
C ILE A 205 8.93 -1.37 -0.69
N ASP A 206 9.78 -1.28 -1.72
CA ASP A 206 10.00 -2.37 -2.68
C ASP A 206 10.83 -3.51 -2.05
N ASN A 207 11.64 -3.22 -1.02
CA ASN A 207 12.42 -4.21 -0.27
C ASN A 207 11.74 -4.58 1.07
N LEU A 208 10.97 -5.68 1.08
CA LEU A 208 10.27 -6.15 2.29
C LEU A 208 11.20 -6.48 3.46
N ASP A 209 12.38 -7.05 3.22
CA ASP A 209 13.32 -7.39 4.29
C ASP A 209 13.84 -6.13 5.02
N GLU A 210 14.11 -5.07 4.26
CA GLU A 210 14.50 -3.77 4.79
C GLU A 210 13.33 -3.04 5.44
N PHE A 211 12.15 -3.08 4.81
CA PHE A 211 10.91 -2.54 5.37
C PHE A 211 10.64 -3.10 6.77
N TRP A 212 10.74 -4.42 6.97
CA TRP A 212 10.53 -5.04 8.28
C TRP A 212 11.60 -4.67 9.31
N GLN A 213 12.85 -4.45 8.87
CA GLN A 213 13.92 -3.97 9.75
C GLN A 213 13.68 -2.53 10.21
N ASN A 214 13.15 -1.68 9.32
CA ASN A 214 12.84 -0.29 9.59
C ASN A 214 11.55 -0.11 10.39
N ASN A 215 10.61 -1.07 10.32
CA ASN A 215 9.30 -1.02 10.96
C ASN A 215 9.06 -2.16 11.96
N PRO A 216 9.88 -2.32 13.01
CA PRO A 216 9.72 -3.41 13.99
C PRO A 216 8.42 -3.32 14.81
N ASN A 217 7.75 -2.16 14.80
CA ASN A 217 6.49 -1.91 15.49
C ASN A 217 5.31 -1.73 14.51
N PHE A 218 5.42 -2.24 13.29
CA PHE A 218 4.35 -2.17 12.30
C PHE A 218 3.03 -2.75 12.84
N GLU A 219 3.12 -3.89 13.53
CA GLU A 219 1.97 -4.52 14.19
C GLU A 219 1.67 -3.82 15.51
N LEU A 220 0.54 -3.12 15.56
CA LEU A 220 0.09 -2.46 16.79
C LEU A 220 -0.60 -3.46 17.74
N PRO A 221 -0.41 -3.34 19.06
CA PRO A 221 -0.99 -4.25 20.05
C PRO A 221 -2.47 -3.94 20.29
N ILE A 222 -3.30 -4.20 19.28
CA ILE A 222 -4.75 -3.96 19.33
C ILE A 222 -5.44 -5.20 19.92
N GLY A 223 -6.28 -4.97 20.93
CA GLY A 223 -7.14 -6.00 21.52
C GLY A 223 -8.26 -6.43 20.57
N LYS A 224 -9.03 -7.45 20.96
CA LYS A 224 -10.27 -7.76 20.23
C LYS A 224 -11.24 -6.57 20.34
N VAL A 225 -11.92 -6.26 19.24
CA VAL A 225 -12.91 -5.19 19.18
C VAL A 225 -14.28 -5.83 19.00
N GLU A 226 -15.19 -5.53 19.93
CA GLU A 226 -16.59 -5.95 19.89
C GLU A 226 -17.45 -4.80 19.37
N GLY A 227 -18.48 -5.09 18.58
CA GLY A 227 -19.39 -4.12 17.97
C GLY A 227 -20.42 -3.55 18.94
N GLN A 228 -19.95 -2.86 19.98
CA GLN A 228 -20.80 -2.33 21.06
C GLN A 228 -21.57 -1.06 20.66
N ALA A 229 -21.18 -0.40 19.57
CA ALA A 229 -21.70 0.89 19.14
C ALA A 229 -22.43 0.88 17.79
N ILE A 230 -22.69 -0.30 17.22
CA ILE A 230 -23.29 -0.47 15.87
C ILE A 230 -24.55 0.39 15.69
N ASP A 231 -25.54 0.24 16.56
CA ASP A 231 -26.82 0.94 16.42
C ASP A 231 -26.68 2.45 16.61
N GLN A 232 -25.87 2.88 17.58
CA GLN A 232 -25.62 4.30 17.85
C GLN A 232 -24.92 4.99 16.67
N ASN A 233 -23.93 4.32 16.06
CA ASN A 233 -23.23 4.82 14.90
C ASN A 233 -24.15 4.93 13.67
N VAL A 234 -24.97 3.91 13.40
CA VAL A 234 -25.94 3.92 12.28
C VAL A 234 -26.95 5.06 12.45
N GLU A 235 -27.49 5.24 13.66
CA GLU A 235 -28.43 6.32 13.92
C GLU A 235 -27.75 7.70 13.82
N SER A 236 -26.49 7.81 14.22
CA SER A 236 -25.70 9.04 14.06
C SER A 236 -25.38 9.35 12.59
N LEU A 237 -25.02 8.34 11.80
CA LEU A 237 -24.85 8.45 10.34
C LEU A 237 -26.10 9.01 9.69
N LYS A 238 -27.26 8.46 10.05
CA LYS A 238 -28.54 8.89 9.52
C LYS A 238 -28.80 10.36 9.82
N ARG A 239 -28.61 10.78 11.08
CA ARG A 239 -28.79 12.19 11.47
C ARG A 239 -27.82 13.12 10.74
N MET A 240 -26.55 12.74 10.62
CA MET A 240 -25.55 13.51 9.89
C MET A 240 -25.93 13.71 8.42
N LYS A 241 -26.34 12.64 7.74
CA LYS A 241 -26.78 12.69 6.35
C LYS A 241 -28.01 13.58 6.17
N GLU A 242 -29.08 13.31 6.93
CA GLU A 242 -30.33 14.08 6.86
C GLU A 242 -30.05 15.57 7.09
N TYR A 243 -29.24 15.89 8.10
CA TYR A 243 -28.91 17.26 8.45
C TYR A 243 -28.06 17.96 7.36
N ALA A 244 -27.08 17.29 6.77
CA ALA A 244 -26.30 17.84 5.66
C ALA A 244 -27.18 18.15 4.44
N GLU A 245 -28.03 17.20 4.04
CA GLU A 245 -28.92 17.33 2.89
C GLU A 245 -29.99 18.41 3.10
N GLU A 246 -30.56 18.52 4.30
CA GLU A 246 -31.54 19.57 4.67
C GLU A 246 -30.96 20.98 4.56
N HIS A 247 -29.64 21.13 4.76
CA HIS A 247 -28.92 22.41 4.63
C HIS A 247 -28.30 22.62 3.24
N GLY A 248 -28.59 21.73 2.29
CA GLY A 248 -28.16 21.85 0.90
C GLY A 248 -26.72 21.41 0.63
N ALA A 249 -26.07 20.74 1.58
CA ALA A 249 -24.76 20.14 1.38
C ALA A 249 -24.89 18.73 0.79
N THR A 250 -23.97 18.36 -0.09
CA THR A 250 -23.83 16.96 -0.52
C THR A 250 -23.22 16.12 0.59
N PHE A 251 -23.57 14.83 0.65
CA PHE A 251 -23.07 13.91 1.65
C PHE A 251 -22.52 12.65 0.97
N THR A 252 -21.20 12.46 1.04
CA THR A 252 -20.49 11.28 0.53
C THR A 252 -19.97 10.45 1.68
N PHE A 253 -20.25 9.14 1.67
CA PHE A 253 -19.75 8.22 2.69
C PHE A 253 -18.71 7.26 2.10
N ILE A 254 -17.56 7.15 2.77
CA ILE A 254 -16.41 6.35 2.35
C ILE A 254 -15.92 5.51 3.54
N THR A 255 -15.66 4.22 3.35
CA THR A 255 -14.96 3.38 4.34
C THR A 255 -13.46 3.31 4.01
N GLY A 256 -12.62 3.24 5.04
CA GLY A 256 -11.18 3.13 4.87
C GLY A 256 -10.70 1.70 4.62
N ALA A 257 -9.56 1.59 3.94
CA ALA A 257 -8.85 0.32 3.74
C ALA A 257 -8.35 -0.27 5.06
N THR A 258 -8.26 -1.59 5.08
CA THR A 258 -7.97 -2.38 6.29
C THR A 258 -6.89 -3.41 6.03
N TYR A 259 -5.92 -3.45 6.93
CA TYR A 259 -4.87 -4.46 6.89
C TYR A 259 -5.35 -5.76 7.57
N LYS A 260 -4.82 -6.90 7.14
CA LYS A 260 -5.26 -8.23 7.60
C LYS A 260 -5.26 -8.40 9.12
N SER A 261 -4.26 -7.85 9.80
CA SER A 261 -4.09 -8.06 11.23
C SER A 261 -5.06 -7.20 12.04
N GLU A 262 -5.48 -6.05 11.50
CA GLU A 262 -6.60 -5.26 12.01
C GLU A 262 -7.91 -6.02 11.84
N LEU A 263 -8.20 -6.56 10.65
CA LEU A 263 -9.44 -7.32 10.39
C LEU A 263 -9.61 -8.48 11.37
N GLN A 264 -8.54 -9.22 11.63
CA GLN A 264 -8.53 -10.35 12.58
C GLN A 264 -8.89 -9.97 14.03
N LYS A 265 -8.95 -8.67 14.37
CA LYS A 265 -9.37 -8.20 15.71
C LYS A 265 -10.88 -8.09 15.87
N TYR A 266 -11.64 -8.04 14.78
CA TYR A 266 -13.09 -7.83 14.80
C TYR A 266 -13.87 -9.14 14.73
N ASN A 267 -15.11 -9.09 15.19
CA ASN A 267 -16.09 -10.14 14.93
C ASN A 267 -16.69 -9.93 13.53
N MET A 268 -16.44 -10.88 12.61
CA MET A 268 -16.90 -10.76 11.22
C MET A 268 -18.42 -10.72 11.09
N GLU A 269 -19.17 -11.42 11.95
CA GLU A 269 -20.64 -11.39 11.90
C GLU A 269 -21.19 -10.03 12.33
N GLU A 270 -20.54 -9.37 13.29
CA GLU A 270 -20.89 -8.01 13.72
C GLU A 270 -20.52 -6.97 12.65
N LEU A 271 -19.39 -7.15 11.95
CA LEU A 271 -19.04 -6.31 10.80
C LEU A 271 -20.05 -6.47 9.67
N LYS A 272 -20.44 -7.70 9.32
CA LYS A 272 -21.48 -7.97 8.32
C LYS A 272 -22.79 -7.29 8.69
N GLU A 273 -23.26 -7.44 9.94
CA GLU A 273 -24.45 -6.77 10.44
C GLU A 273 -24.33 -5.24 10.33
N TYR A 274 -23.18 -4.68 10.70
CA TYR A 274 -22.95 -3.25 10.65
C TYR A 274 -23.03 -2.71 9.22
N TRP A 275 -22.42 -3.40 8.25
CA TRP A 275 -22.47 -3.01 6.84
C TRP A 275 -23.88 -3.00 6.27
N VAL A 276 -24.69 -4.02 6.56
CA VAL A 276 -26.11 -4.06 6.15
C VAL A 276 -26.87 -2.86 6.72
N LYS A 277 -26.66 -2.54 8.00
CA LYS A 277 -27.31 -1.38 8.64
C LYS A 277 -26.84 -0.04 8.06
N LEU A 278 -25.57 0.09 7.68
CA LEU A 278 -25.06 1.30 7.02
C LEU A 278 -25.70 1.48 5.63
N ALA A 279 -25.80 0.40 4.84
CA ALA A 279 -26.42 0.40 3.52
C ALA A 279 -27.92 0.73 3.55
N GLU A 280 -28.61 0.49 4.67
CA GLU A 280 -30.00 0.92 4.88
C GLU A 280 -30.14 2.45 5.05
N VAL A 281 -29.07 3.14 5.44
CA VAL A 281 -29.04 4.59 5.63
C VAL A 281 -28.56 5.32 4.37
N THR A 282 -27.48 4.83 3.76
CA THR A 282 -26.90 5.46 2.57
C THR A 282 -26.10 4.46 1.75
N ASP A 283 -26.09 4.68 0.44
CA ASP A 283 -25.10 4.05 -0.44
C ASP A 283 -23.72 4.66 -0.17
N PHE A 284 -22.65 3.88 -0.32
CA PHE A 284 -21.31 4.29 0.06
C PHE A 284 -20.20 3.59 -0.72
N TRP A 285 -19.04 4.23 -0.75
CA TRP A 285 -17.83 3.67 -1.32
C TRP A 285 -17.09 2.86 -0.27
N ASP A 286 -16.91 1.57 -0.55
CA ASP A 286 -16.36 0.61 0.39
C ASP A 286 -14.99 0.10 -0.06
N PHE A 287 -13.99 0.29 0.80
CA PHE A 287 -12.61 -0.17 0.60
C PHE A 287 -12.14 -1.10 1.73
N SER A 288 -13.04 -1.50 2.61
CA SER A 288 -12.74 -2.33 3.78
C SER A 288 -12.77 -3.82 3.45
N GLY A 289 -12.23 -4.63 4.38
CA GLY A 289 -12.20 -6.08 4.27
C GLY A 289 -10.94 -6.60 3.58
N TYR A 290 -10.98 -7.88 3.21
CA TYR A 290 -9.91 -8.59 2.53
C TYR A 290 -9.89 -8.24 1.04
N THR A 291 -9.34 -7.07 0.72
CA THR A 291 -9.08 -6.61 -0.65
C THR A 291 -7.71 -7.06 -1.15
N SER A 292 -7.41 -6.80 -2.43
CA SER A 292 -6.09 -7.03 -3.06
C SER A 292 -4.92 -6.41 -2.28
N MET A 293 -5.18 -5.38 -1.48
CA MET A 293 -4.17 -4.64 -0.72
C MET A 293 -4.07 -5.07 0.74
N SER A 294 -5.10 -5.74 1.27
CA SER A 294 -5.26 -6.00 2.71
C SER A 294 -4.13 -6.84 3.33
N ASN A 295 -3.44 -7.64 2.53
CA ASN A 295 -2.36 -8.52 2.97
C ASN A 295 -0.96 -7.94 2.71
N ASP A 296 -0.87 -6.80 2.02
CA ASP A 296 0.39 -6.21 1.63
C ASP A 296 0.76 -5.03 2.56
N PRO A 297 1.75 -5.20 3.45
CA PRO A 297 2.09 -4.19 4.46
C PRO A 297 2.63 -2.90 3.84
N ARG A 298 3.07 -2.95 2.57
CA ARG A 298 3.70 -1.82 1.87
C ARG A 298 2.70 -0.69 1.61
N TYR A 299 1.42 -1.00 1.48
CA TYR A 299 0.33 -0.02 1.38
C TYR A 299 -0.05 0.65 2.70
N TYR A 300 0.65 0.26 3.76
CA TYR A 300 0.38 0.72 5.11
C TYR A 300 1.64 1.29 5.75
N TYR A 301 1.37 2.20 6.67
CA TYR A 301 2.34 2.81 7.56
C TYR A 301 2.54 1.99 8.83
N ASP A 302 1.45 1.36 9.27
CA ASP A 302 1.34 0.44 10.41
C ASP A 302 0.08 -0.39 10.18
N SER A 303 -0.22 -1.35 11.06
CA SER A 303 -1.37 -2.24 10.93
C SER A 303 -2.75 -1.54 10.89
N MET A 304 -2.83 -0.20 11.04
CA MET A 304 -4.08 0.56 10.98
C MET A 304 -4.11 1.64 9.89
N HIS A 305 -3.01 2.37 9.70
CA HIS A 305 -2.99 3.54 8.83
C HIS A 305 -2.48 3.17 7.44
N TYR A 306 -3.31 3.37 6.43
CA TYR A 306 -2.91 3.20 5.03
C TYR A 306 -2.20 4.45 4.49
N ARG A 307 -1.37 4.24 3.44
CA ARG A 307 -0.57 5.30 2.79
C ARG A 307 -1.41 6.29 2.01
N ASN A 308 -0.84 7.45 1.73
CA ASN A 308 -1.48 8.44 0.87
C ASN A 308 -1.76 7.89 -0.54
N SER A 309 -0.92 6.99 -1.06
CA SER A 309 -1.15 6.28 -2.33
C SER A 309 -2.45 5.47 -2.34
N VAL A 310 -2.83 4.86 -1.21
CA VAL A 310 -4.12 4.15 -1.09
C VAL A 310 -5.28 5.14 -1.12
N GLY A 311 -5.14 6.30 -0.48
CA GLY A 311 -6.16 7.36 -0.56
C GLY A 311 -6.31 7.94 -1.96
N GLU A 312 -5.20 8.07 -2.70
CA GLU A 312 -5.23 8.44 -4.13
C GLU A 312 -5.96 7.38 -4.96
N MET A 313 -5.70 6.09 -4.75
CA MET A 313 -6.44 4.99 -5.39
C MET A 313 -7.93 5.01 -5.05
N MET A 314 -8.31 5.29 -3.81
CA MET A 314 -9.73 5.42 -3.41
C MET A 314 -10.43 6.51 -4.21
N LEU A 315 -9.84 7.70 -4.29
CA LEU A 315 -10.43 8.79 -5.05
C LEU A 315 -10.38 8.52 -6.56
N GLY A 316 -9.30 7.92 -7.07
CA GLY A 316 -9.19 7.47 -8.46
C GLY A 316 -10.30 6.49 -8.84
N TYR A 317 -10.63 5.55 -7.95
CA TYR A 317 -11.74 4.61 -8.13
C TYR A 317 -13.11 5.31 -8.12
N ILE A 318 -13.34 6.19 -7.15
CA ILE A 318 -14.63 6.91 -6.99
C ILE A 318 -14.94 7.77 -8.22
N TYR A 319 -13.92 8.42 -8.79
CA TYR A 319 -14.08 9.37 -9.89
C TYR A 319 -13.68 8.82 -11.27
N ASP A 320 -13.34 7.53 -11.37
CA ASP A 320 -12.89 6.88 -12.61
C ASP A 320 -11.72 7.65 -13.27
N ASP A 321 -10.71 8.03 -12.48
CA ASP A 321 -9.56 8.81 -12.97
C ASP A 321 -8.60 7.89 -13.76
N PRO A 322 -8.48 8.06 -15.09
CA PRO A 322 -7.59 7.23 -15.89
C PRO A 322 -6.10 7.46 -15.59
N GLU A 323 -5.74 8.53 -14.88
CA GLU A 323 -4.36 8.80 -14.46
C GLU A 323 -3.97 8.01 -13.21
N VAL A 324 -4.92 7.38 -12.53
CA VAL A 324 -4.68 6.58 -11.32
C VAL A 324 -4.90 5.10 -11.63
N TYR A 325 -3.87 4.29 -11.44
CA TYR A 325 -4.05 2.84 -11.46
C TYR A 325 -4.75 2.40 -10.18
N VAL A 326 -5.83 1.64 -10.35
CA VAL A 326 -6.58 1.02 -9.26
C VAL A 326 -6.56 -0.49 -9.46
N PRO A 327 -6.05 -1.27 -8.49
CA PRO A 327 -6.04 -2.73 -8.57
C PRO A 327 -7.43 -3.33 -8.70
N GLU A 328 -7.53 -4.52 -9.28
CA GLU A 328 -8.78 -5.29 -9.24
C GLU A 328 -9.19 -5.58 -7.79
N GLU A 329 -10.51 -5.64 -7.54
CA GLU A 329 -11.09 -5.93 -6.22
C GLU A 329 -10.65 -4.96 -5.10
N PHE A 330 -10.17 -3.77 -5.47
CA PHE A 330 -9.72 -2.75 -4.53
C PHE A 330 -10.87 -2.07 -3.78
N GLY A 331 -11.95 -1.74 -4.50
CA GLY A 331 -13.09 -0.98 -3.98
C GLY A 331 -14.41 -1.46 -4.55
N HIS A 332 -15.50 -1.06 -3.91
CA HIS A 332 -16.86 -1.43 -4.28
C HIS A 332 -17.85 -0.30 -3.96
N TYR A 333 -18.85 -0.09 -4.81
CA TYR A 333 -19.98 0.79 -4.50
C TYR A 333 -21.10 -0.01 -3.83
N THR A 334 -21.22 0.13 -2.52
CA THR A 334 -22.14 -0.62 -1.68
C THR A 334 -23.48 0.10 -1.57
N THR A 335 -24.55 -0.65 -1.80
CA THR A 335 -25.95 -0.23 -1.75
C THR A 335 -26.75 -1.24 -0.96
N LYS A 336 -27.98 -0.88 -0.59
CA LYS A 336 -28.92 -1.83 0.05
C LYS A 336 -29.13 -3.12 -0.75
N ASP A 337 -29.06 -3.06 -2.08
CA ASP A 337 -29.39 -4.19 -2.95
C ASP A 337 -28.21 -5.17 -3.16
N ASN A 338 -26.97 -4.72 -2.98
CA ASN A 338 -25.76 -5.53 -3.22
C ASN A 338 -24.91 -5.82 -1.97
N VAL A 339 -25.22 -5.21 -0.82
CA VAL A 339 -24.42 -5.35 0.41
C VAL A 339 -24.27 -6.80 0.87
N GLU A 340 -25.32 -7.62 0.78
CA GLU A 340 -25.30 -9.02 1.23
C GLU A 340 -24.31 -9.88 0.45
N GLU A 341 -24.20 -9.68 -0.87
CA GLU A 341 -23.21 -10.39 -1.69
C GLU A 341 -21.79 -9.89 -1.42
N HIS A 342 -21.65 -8.57 -1.30
CA HIS A 342 -20.35 -7.92 -1.09
C HIS A 342 -19.70 -8.32 0.24
N ILE A 343 -20.44 -8.26 1.35
CA ILE A 343 -19.89 -8.56 2.69
C ILE A 343 -19.47 -10.02 2.86
N GLU A 344 -20.12 -10.96 2.17
CA GLU A 344 -19.71 -12.36 2.17
C GLU A 344 -18.37 -12.56 1.45
N LYS A 345 -18.10 -11.75 0.43
CA LYS A 345 -16.82 -11.73 -0.26
C LYS A 345 -15.72 -11.09 0.58
N VAL A 346 -15.92 -9.85 1.05
CA VAL A 346 -14.83 -9.06 1.65
C VAL A 346 -14.56 -9.37 3.13
N PHE A 347 -15.51 -9.94 3.88
CA PHE A 347 -15.28 -10.34 5.28
C PHE A 347 -15.06 -11.85 5.47
N THR A 348 -14.85 -12.59 4.38
CA THR A 348 -14.39 -13.98 4.44
C THR A 348 -12.87 -14.03 4.27
N PRO A 349 -12.10 -14.48 5.29
CA PRO A 349 -10.65 -14.60 5.16
C PRO A 349 -10.26 -15.53 4.00
N PRO A 350 -9.38 -15.09 3.09
CA PRO A 350 -8.80 -15.96 2.08
C PRO A 350 -8.11 -17.18 2.69
N ALA A 351 -8.18 -18.33 2.01
CA ALA A 351 -7.64 -19.60 2.52
C ALA A 351 -6.15 -19.50 2.92
N HIS A 352 -5.36 -18.71 2.19
CA HIS A 352 -3.94 -18.50 2.46
C HIS A 352 -3.65 -17.82 3.80
N ILE A 353 -4.57 -16.98 4.30
CA ILE A 353 -4.44 -16.33 5.62
C ILE A 353 -4.65 -17.34 6.75
N THR A 354 -5.31 -18.47 6.48
CA THR A 354 -5.63 -19.52 7.47
C THR A 354 -4.66 -20.70 7.47
N ALA A 355 -3.67 -20.72 6.57
CA ALA A 355 -2.66 -21.79 6.50
C ALA A 355 -1.69 -21.72 7.70
N GLU A 356 -1.29 -22.87 8.25
CA GLU A 356 -0.34 -22.93 9.37
C GLU A 356 1.12 -22.69 8.92
N ASP A 357 1.86 -21.88 9.68
CA ASP A 357 3.29 -21.58 9.47
C ASP A 357 4.16 -22.83 9.71
N GLY A 358 4.37 -23.66 8.68
CA GLY A 358 5.25 -24.85 8.81
C GLY A 358 5.57 -25.63 7.52
N ASP A 359 4.77 -25.53 6.47
CA ASP A 359 4.81 -26.45 5.32
C ASP A 359 5.47 -25.84 4.06
N GLY A 360 6.72 -25.36 4.19
CA GLY A 360 7.49 -24.82 3.05
C GLY A 360 8.45 -25.84 2.42
N VAL A 361 8.55 -25.87 1.09
CA VAL A 361 9.56 -26.63 0.34
C VAL A 361 10.59 -25.67 -0.24
N ASN A 362 11.87 -25.94 0.01
CA ASN A 362 12.94 -25.16 -0.62
C ASN A 362 13.10 -25.56 -2.09
N VAL A 363 13.01 -24.58 -2.99
CA VAL A 363 13.12 -24.77 -4.43
C VAL A 363 14.17 -23.82 -5.02
N PRO A 364 15.31 -24.33 -5.50
CA PRO A 364 16.25 -23.53 -6.26
C PRO A 364 15.73 -23.28 -7.69
N VAL A 365 15.93 -22.06 -8.15
CA VAL A 365 15.64 -21.66 -9.53
C VAL A 365 16.97 -21.26 -10.19
N LEU A 366 17.32 -21.93 -11.29
CA LEU A 366 18.54 -21.64 -12.05
C LEU A 366 18.24 -20.66 -13.17
N MET A 367 19.14 -19.70 -13.39
CA MET A 367 19.07 -18.74 -14.48
C MET A 367 20.25 -18.92 -15.45
N TYR A 368 19.92 -19.09 -16.72
CA TYR A 368 20.83 -19.09 -17.87
C TYR A 368 20.37 -18.04 -18.90
N HIS A 369 21.23 -17.63 -19.82
CA HIS A 369 20.87 -16.70 -20.90
C HIS A 369 21.32 -17.28 -22.25
N HIS A 370 22.53 -16.90 -22.70
CA HIS A 370 23.08 -17.29 -24.00
C HIS A 370 24.08 -18.45 -23.89
N ILE A 371 24.19 -19.23 -24.96
CA ILE A 371 25.17 -20.32 -25.08
C ILE A 371 25.97 -20.13 -26.36
N ALA A 372 27.29 -20.05 -26.23
CA ALA A 372 28.20 -19.80 -27.36
C ALA A 372 29.41 -20.74 -27.34
N GLU A 373 29.83 -21.20 -28.53
CA GLU A 373 31.04 -21.99 -28.68
C GLU A 373 32.32 -21.15 -28.60
N ASP A 374 32.25 -19.87 -29.00
CA ASP A 374 33.41 -18.96 -29.00
C ASP A 374 33.81 -18.61 -27.56
N PRO A 375 35.00 -19.04 -27.10
CA PRO A 375 35.46 -18.76 -25.75
C PRO A 375 35.61 -17.27 -25.42
N SER A 376 35.74 -16.41 -26.44
CA SER A 376 35.88 -14.96 -26.25
C SER A 376 34.59 -14.25 -25.88
N LEU A 377 33.43 -14.89 -26.12
CA LEU A 377 32.12 -14.36 -25.74
C LEU A 377 31.73 -14.75 -24.31
N LEU A 378 32.40 -15.75 -23.73
CA LEU A 378 32.01 -16.32 -22.44
C LEU A 378 32.14 -15.30 -21.30
N ASN A 379 31.10 -15.22 -20.47
CA ASN A 379 31.02 -14.33 -19.32
C ASN A 379 29.93 -14.83 -18.34
N TRP A 380 29.56 -13.99 -17.36
CA TRP A 380 28.56 -14.31 -16.35
C TRP A 380 27.14 -14.60 -16.91
N MET A 381 26.82 -14.21 -18.15
CA MET A 381 25.57 -14.53 -18.87
C MET A 381 25.75 -15.55 -20.01
N ILE A 382 26.97 -15.72 -20.53
CA ILE A 382 27.24 -16.54 -21.72
C ILE A 382 28.11 -17.74 -21.36
N ILE A 383 27.58 -18.95 -21.47
CA ILE A 383 28.30 -20.20 -21.17
C ILE A 383 28.58 -21.03 -22.42
N SER A 384 29.48 -22.01 -22.32
CA SER A 384 29.74 -22.94 -23.42
C SER A 384 28.74 -24.11 -23.43
N PRO A 385 28.48 -24.74 -24.60
CA PRO A 385 27.64 -25.93 -24.66
C PRO A 385 28.12 -27.07 -23.76
N GLU A 386 29.44 -27.22 -23.62
CA GLU A 386 30.06 -28.23 -22.75
C GLU A 386 29.76 -27.94 -21.27
N LYS A 387 29.87 -26.68 -20.83
CA LYS A 387 29.52 -26.28 -19.46
C LYS A 387 28.05 -26.58 -19.16
N PHE A 388 27.14 -26.21 -20.07
CA PHE A 388 25.72 -26.49 -19.89
C PHE A 388 25.45 -27.99 -19.73
N ARG A 389 26.05 -28.83 -20.58
CA ARG A 389 25.92 -30.29 -20.47
C ARG A 389 26.47 -30.83 -19.15
N GLN A 390 27.60 -30.31 -18.67
CA GLN A 390 28.18 -30.70 -17.39
C GLN A 390 27.26 -30.33 -16.22
N ASP A 391 26.68 -29.12 -16.22
CA ASP A 391 25.74 -28.68 -15.19
C ASP A 391 24.50 -29.60 -15.15
N MET A 392 23.86 -29.84 -16.30
CA MET A 392 22.67 -30.69 -16.36
C MET A 392 22.97 -32.14 -15.93
N THR A 393 24.13 -32.67 -16.30
CA THR A 393 24.55 -34.01 -15.88
C THR A 393 24.78 -34.07 -14.37
N ALA A 394 25.47 -33.08 -13.80
CA ALA A 394 25.74 -33.01 -12.37
C ALA A 394 24.45 -32.88 -11.54
N ILE A 395 23.49 -32.05 -11.99
CA ILE A 395 22.17 -31.89 -11.36
C ILE A 395 21.43 -33.24 -11.34
N LYS A 396 21.43 -33.96 -12.47
CA LYS A 396 20.81 -35.29 -12.58
C LYS A 396 21.45 -36.31 -11.63
N GLU A 397 22.77 -36.37 -11.61
CA GLU A 397 23.54 -37.30 -10.79
C GLU A 397 23.38 -37.02 -9.29
N ALA A 398 23.17 -35.76 -8.90
CA ALA A 398 22.87 -35.36 -7.53
C ALA A 398 21.42 -35.66 -7.08
N GLY A 399 20.57 -36.11 -8.01
CA GLY A 399 19.20 -36.53 -7.76
C GLY A 399 18.18 -35.39 -7.70
N PHE A 400 18.51 -34.22 -8.25
CA PHE A 400 17.52 -33.16 -8.42
C PHE A 400 16.55 -33.49 -9.54
N ASN A 401 15.28 -33.11 -9.36
CA ASN A 401 14.19 -33.38 -10.29
C ASN A 401 13.74 -32.06 -10.93
N PRO A 402 14.10 -31.82 -12.21
CA PRO A 402 13.65 -30.63 -12.92
C PRO A 402 12.13 -30.59 -13.06
N ILE A 403 11.53 -29.48 -12.65
CA ILE A 403 10.09 -29.21 -12.72
C ILE A 403 9.79 -27.97 -13.55
N HIS A 404 8.55 -27.85 -13.96
CA HIS A 404 8.01 -26.66 -14.63
C HIS A 404 7.51 -25.65 -13.59
N LEU A 405 7.33 -24.39 -13.98
CA LEU A 405 6.80 -23.36 -13.06
C LEU A 405 5.35 -23.65 -12.68
N LYS A 406 4.56 -24.24 -13.59
CA LYS A 406 3.19 -24.68 -13.27
C LYS A 406 3.14 -25.73 -12.16
N ASP A 407 4.20 -26.53 -11.99
CA ASP A 407 4.28 -27.52 -10.92
C ASP A 407 4.37 -26.81 -9.55
N LEU A 408 4.99 -25.60 -9.50
CA LEU A 408 5.00 -24.74 -8.31
C LEU A 408 3.63 -24.12 -8.04
N ALA A 409 3.00 -23.53 -9.06
CA ALA A 409 1.65 -22.96 -8.93
C ALA A 409 0.64 -24.01 -8.45
N ALA A 410 0.65 -25.21 -9.04
CA ALA A 410 -0.20 -26.32 -8.62
C ALA A 410 0.09 -26.78 -7.17
N TYR A 411 1.35 -26.81 -6.74
CA TYR A 411 1.70 -27.12 -5.35
C TYR A 411 1.12 -26.08 -4.38
N VAL A 412 1.30 -24.79 -4.69
CA VAL A 412 0.76 -23.71 -3.85
C VAL A 412 -0.76 -23.75 -3.80
N ASN A 413 -1.43 -24.03 -4.92
CA ASN A 413 -2.89 -24.10 -4.99
C ASN A 413 -3.50 -25.40 -4.41
N GLY A 414 -2.69 -26.35 -3.92
CA GLY A 414 -3.22 -27.60 -3.36
C GLY A 414 -3.57 -28.66 -4.42
N GLU A 415 -3.20 -28.44 -5.67
CA GLU A 415 -3.57 -29.26 -6.83
C GLU A 415 -2.49 -30.28 -7.22
N GLY A 416 -1.30 -30.17 -6.63
CA GLY A 416 -0.16 -31.06 -6.88
C GLY A 416 0.80 -31.22 -5.71
N GLU A 417 1.73 -32.15 -5.89
CA GLU A 417 2.88 -32.40 -4.99
C GLU A 417 4.18 -32.16 -5.77
N LEU A 418 5.19 -31.59 -5.10
CA LEU A 418 6.53 -31.47 -5.66
C LEU A 418 7.31 -32.78 -5.47
N PRO A 419 8.18 -33.16 -6.43
CA PRO A 419 9.09 -34.28 -6.25
C PRO A 419 10.13 -33.98 -5.18
N GLU A 420 10.83 -35.00 -4.67
CA GLU A 420 12.01 -34.78 -3.83
C GLU A 420 13.06 -33.97 -4.60
N LYS A 421 13.75 -33.04 -3.92
CA LYS A 421 14.79 -32.19 -4.53
C LYS A 421 14.34 -31.52 -5.84
N PRO A 422 13.23 -30.75 -5.82
CA PRO A 422 12.80 -30.04 -7.01
C PRO A 422 13.87 -29.02 -7.44
N VAL A 423 13.98 -28.76 -8.75
CA VAL A 423 14.79 -27.65 -9.29
C VAL A 423 14.07 -27.05 -10.50
N VAL A 424 14.05 -25.73 -10.61
CA VAL A 424 13.56 -25.05 -11.81
C VAL A 424 14.75 -24.62 -12.65
N ILE A 425 14.70 -24.87 -13.95
CA ILE A 425 15.72 -24.43 -14.92
C ILE A 425 15.09 -23.36 -15.80
N THR A 426 15.65 -22.15 -15.80
CA THR A 426 15.14 -21.02 -16.59
C THR A 426 16.20 -20.50 -17.56
N PHE A 427 15.74 -20.01 -18.71
CA PHE A 427 16.52 -19.24 -19.67
C PHE A 427 15.84 -17.91 -19.92
N ASP A 428 16.60 -16.83 -19.93
CA ASP A 428 16.10 -15.50 -20.29
C ASP A 428 16.38 -15.19 -21.77
N ASP A 429 15.72 -14.14 -22.26
CA ASP A 429 15.82 -13.51 -23.59
C ASP A 429 15.23 -14.28 -24.78
N GLY A 430 15.35 -15.61 -24.82
CA GLY A 430 14.86 -16.42 -25.94
C GLY A 430 15.83 -16.55 -27.12
N TYR A 431 17.13 -16.58 -26.83
CA TYR A 431 18.19 -16.71 -27.85
C TYR A 431 18.09 -18.00 -28.66
N LEU A 432 18.48 -17.93 -29.94
CA LEU A 432 18.57 -19.08 -30.86
C LEU A 432 19.45 -20.20 -30.29
N SER A 433 20.45 -19.85 -29.48
CA SER A 433 21.30 -20.79 -28.77
C SER A 433 20.54 -21.72 -27.81
N ASN A 434 19.41 -21.28 -27.23
CA ASN A 434 18.59 -22.13 -26.37
C ASN A 434 18.00 -23.28 -27.17
N TYR A 435 17.58 -23.03 -28.41
CA TYR A 435 17.12 -24.08 -29.33
C TYR A 435 18.29 -24.93 -29.85
N GLN A 436 19.41 -24.32 -30.25
CA GLN A 436 20.51 -25.05 -30.90
C GLN A 436 21.36 -25.90 -29.95
N TYR A 437 21.59 -25.41 -28.73
CA TYR A 437 22.53 -26.04 -27.78
C TYR A 437 21.84 -26.56 -26.52
N ALA A 438 20.92 -25.81 -25.90
CA ALA A 438 20.29 -26.25 -24.66
C ALA A 438 19.24 -27.35 -24.88
N TYR A 439 18.29 -27.13 -25.79
CA TYR A 439 17.18 -28.05 -26.04
C TYR A 439 17.62 -29.49 -26.37
N PRO A 440 18.65 -29.75 -27.21
CA PRO A 440 19.13 -31.12 -27.43
C PRO A 440 19.63 -31.82 -26.16
N VAL A 441 20.32 -31.10 -25.27
CA VAL A 441 20.81 -31.63 -23.99
C VAL A 441 19.65 -31.94 -23.05
N LEU A 442 18.71 -31.00 -22.92
CA LEU A 442 17.50 -31.17 -22.09
C LEU A 442 16.67 -32.37 -22.58
N LYS A 443 16.54 -32.54 -23.90
CA LYS A 443 15.85 -33.67 -24.53
C LYS A 443 16.54 -35.01 -24.29
N GLU A 444 17.86 -35.06 -24.42
CA GLU A 444 18.66 -36.26 -24.14
C GLU A 444 18.55 -36.68 -22.67
N LEU A 445 18.55 -35.70 -21.76
CA LEU A 445 18.50 -35.93 -20.31
C LEU A 445 17.07 -36.03 -19.75
N ASN A 446 16.04 -35.74 -20.56
CA ASN A 446 14.63 -35.65 -20.19
C ASN A 446 14.39 -34.65 -19.04
N MET A 447 14.90 -33.44 -19.20
CA MET A 447 14.79 -32.36 -18.22
C MET A 447 13.83 -31.28 -18.70
N LYS A 448 12.99 -30.81 -17.77
CA LYS A 448 12.08 -29.68 -17.99
C LYS A 448 12.83 -28.36 -17.80
N ALA A 449 12.44 -27.34 -18.56
CA ALA A 449 12.92 -25.97 -18.40
C ALA A 449 11.87 -24.95 -18.88
N THR A 450 12.03 -23.71 -18.45
CA THR A 450 11.23 -22.56 -18.89
C THR A 450 12.11 -21.58 -19.63
N ILE A 451 11.63 -20.99 -20.72
CA ILE A 451 12.30 -19.91 -21.44
C ILE A 451 11.42 -18.66 -21.36
N PHE A 452 11.93 -17.60 -20.75
CA PHE A 452 11.31 -16.28 -20.75
C PHE A 452 11.72 -15.55 -22.03
N MET A 453 10.74 -15.26 -22.90
CA MET A 453 11.00 -14.71 -24.22
C MET A 453 10.72 -13.22 -24.29
N ILE A 454 11.60 -12.49 -24.97
CA ILE A 454 11.32 -11.12 -25.38
C ILE A 454 10.51 -11.16 -26.67
N GLY A 455 9.30 -10.61 -26.64
CA GLY A 455 8.37 -10.72 -27.76
C GLY A 455 8.83 -10.03 -29.04
N TRP A 456 9.45 -8.87 -28.90
CA TRP A 456 10.00 -8.13 -30.02
C TRP A 456 11.11 -8.92 -30.71
N SER A 457 12.02 -9.57 -29.99
CA SER A 457 13.19 -10.21 -30.62
C SER A 457 12.88 -11.55 -31.29
N ALA A 458 11.74 -12.17 -31.01
CA ALA A 458 11.36 -13.50 -31.52
C ALA A 458 11.57 -13.65 -33.04
N GLY A 459 12.42 -14.61 -33.42
CA GLY A 459 12.77 -14.94 -34.80
C GLY A 459 13.65 -13.92 -35.54
N ARG A 460 14.27 -12.96 -34.83
CA ARG A 460 15.12 -11.92 -35.43
C ARG A 460 16.60 -12.22 -35.20
N ASP A 461 17.42 -11.68 -36.09
CA ASP A 461 18.89 -11.79 -36.09
C ASP A 461 19.58 -10.42 -36.05
N THR A 462 18.80 -9.34 -36.04
CA THR A 462 19.26 -7.95 -36.05
C THR A 462 18.38 -7.09 -35.15
N HIS A 463 19.01 -6.12 -34.48
CA HIS A 463 18.33 -5.17 -33.62
C HIS A 463 17.57 -4.10 -34.44
N ARG A 464 16.50 -3.50 -33.88
CA ARG A 464 15.87 -2.29 -34.44
C ARG A 464 16.79 -1.07 -34.45
N ILE A 465 17.81 -1.05 -33.58
CA ILE A 465 18.76 0.05 -33.43
C ILE A 465 19.97 -0.33 -34.27
N GLU A 466 20.24 0.47 -35.30
CA GLU A 466 21.37 0.21 -36.19
C GLU A 466 22.70 0.27 -35.42
N GLY A 467 23.47 -0.82 -35.49
CA GLY A 467 24.79 -0.92 -34.84
C GLY A 467 24.77 -1.36 -33.37
N ALA A 468 23.61 -1.64 -32.78
CA ALA A 468 23.53 -2.29 -31.46
C ALA A 468 23.94 -3.76 -31.55
N ASP A 469 24.66 -4.25 -30.53
CA ASP A 469 24.98 -5.66 -30.38
C ASP A 469 23.68 -6.47 -30.21
N PHE A 470 23.54 -7.57 -30.94
CA PHE A 470 22.34 -8.39 -30.92
C PHE A 470 22.67 -9.85 -31.24
N TYR A 471 22.19 -10.75 -30.39
CA TYR A 471 22.29 -12.18 -30.63
C TYR A 471 20.99 -12.68 -31.30
N PRO A 472 21.07 -13.60 -32.28
CA PRO A 472 19.87 -14.15 -32.90
C PRO A 472 18.97 -14.85 -31.90
N HIS A 473 17.66 -14.72 -32.11
CA HIS A 473 16.61 -15.36 -31.32
C HIS A 473 15.93 -16.47 -32.11
N PHE A 474 15.40 -17.49 -31.43
CA PHE A 474 14.71 -18.57 -32.13
C PHE A 474 13.38 -18.09 -32.69
N THR A 475 12.95 -18.72 -33.78
CA THR A 475 11.68 -18.45 -34.45
C THR A 475 10.50 -19.07 -33.70
N TRP A 476 9.29 -18.56 -33.92
CA TRP A 476 8.05 -19.16 -33.42
C TRP A 476 7.89 -20.66 -33.76
N GLN A 477 8.35 -21.09 -34.94
CA GLN A 477 8.33 -22.50 -35.33
C GLN A 477 9.26 -23.36 -34.43
N GLN A 478 10.43 -22.84 -34.09
CA GLN A 478 11.36 -23.51 -33.17
C GLN A 478 10.81 -23.50 -31.74
N ALA A 479 10.17 -22.41 -31.33
CA ALA A 479 9.45 -22.31 -30.06
C ALA A 479 8.37 -23.39 -29.95
N GLN A 480 7.56 -23.56 -31.00
CA GLN A 480 6.54 -24.59 -31.10
C GLN A 480 7.12 -26.01 -31.03
N GLU A 481 8.25 -26.27 -31.69
CA GLU A 481 8.92 -27.57 -31.60
C GLU A 481 9.38 -27.89 -30.17
N MET A 482 9.98 -26.91 -29.49
CA MET A 482 10.41 -27.05 -28.11
C MET A 482 9.22 -27.30 -27.18
N HIS A 483 8.15 -26.53 -27.30
CA HIS A 483 6.95 -26.69 -26.49
C HIS A 483 6.26 -28.04 -26.72
N ALA A 484 6.08 -28.44 -27.99
CA ALA A 484 5.45 -29.71 -28.35
C ALA A 484 6.22 -30.96 -27.85
N SER A 485 7.47 -30.82 -27.43
CA SER A 485 8.23 -31.89 -26.77
C SER A 485 7.74 -32.21 -25.34
N GLY A 486 7.00 -31.29 -24.72
CA GLY A 486 6.61 -31.33 -23.31
C GLY A 486 7.70 -30.91 -22.31
N LEU A 487 8.91 -30.61 -22.80
CA LEU A 487 10.07 -30.27 -21.96
C LEU A 487 10.24 -28.76 -21.74
N ILE A 488 9.71 -27.91 -22.62
CA ILE A 488 9.93 -26.47 -22.58
C ILE A 488 8.61 -25.72 -22.40
N GLU A 489 8.55 -24.87 -21.38
CA GLU A 489 7.53 -23.83 -21.23
C GLU A 489 8.07 -22.50 -21.75
N LEU A 490 7.22 -21.71 -22.39
CA LEU A 490 7.57 -20.38 -22.86
C LEU A 490 6.81 -19.36 -22.02
N GLN A 491 7.50 -18.36 -21.48
CA GLN A 491 6.93 -17.41 -20.53
C GLN A 491 7.38 -15.99 -20.85
N ASN A 492 6.87 -15.01 -20.09
CA ASN A 492 6.94 -13.60 -20.46
C ASN A 492 8.24 -12.93 -19.98
N HIS A 493 8.95 -12.25 -20.90
CA HIS A 493 10.09 -11.38 -20.58
C HIS A 493 9.92 -9.96 -21.14
N SER A 494 8.69 -9.45 -21.10
CA SER A 494 8.19 -8.29 -21.85
C SER A 494 8.08 -8.53 -23.36
N PHE A 495 7.25 -7.74 -24.03
CA PHE A 495 7.26 -7.63 -25.47
C PHE A 495 8.42 -6.73 -25.93
N ASP A 496 8.50 -5.49 -25.45
CA ASP A 496 9.50 -4.50 -25.88
C ASP A 496 10.00 -3.60 -24.74
N MET A 497 10.01 -4.13 -23.51
CA MET A 497 10.52 -3.47 -22.30
C MET A 497 11.79 -4.14 -21.77
N HIS A 498 12.64 -4.68 -22.66
CA HIS A 498 13.93 -5.30 -22.31
C HIS A 498 15.14 -4.41 -22.69
N GLU A 499 14.91 -3.11 -22.85
CA GLU A 499 15.94 -2.13 -23.17
C GLU A 499 15.67 -0.86 -22.34
N GLY A 500 16.61 0.09 -22.34
CA GLY A 500 16.34 1.42 -21.83
C GLY A 500 17.42 2.45 -22.16
N ASN A 501 16.97 3.67 -22.39
CA ASN A 501 17.76 4.90 -22.40
C ASN A 501 16.85 6.04 -21.91
N ASP A 502 17.37 7.26 -21.74
CA ASP A 502 16.60 8.39 -21.19
C ASP A 502 15.28 8.71 -21.92
N ALA A 503 15.09 8.23 -23.17
CA ALA A 503 13.85 8.43 -23.95
C ALA A 503 12.86 7.25 -23.87
N GLU A 504 13.32 6.06 -23.47
CA GLU A 504 12.56 4.82 -23.43
C GLU A 504 12.31 4.37 -21.98
N ARG A 505 11.27 3.55 -21.75
CA ARG A 505 11.06 2.97 -20.43
C ARG A 505 12.20 1.98 -20.17
N PHE A 506 12.84 2.05 -19.01
CA PHE A 506 13.80 1.01 -18.61
C PHE A 506 13.05 -0.11 -17.89
N ALA A 507 13.07 -1.32 -18.45
CA ALA A 507 12.47 -2.50 -17.84
C ALA A 507 10.99 -2.30 -17.47
N ALA A 508 10.56 -2.90 -16.36
CA ALA A 508 9.24 -2.74 -15.78
C ALA A 508 9.18 -1.61 -14.73
N LEU A 509 9.90 -0.50 -14.96
CA LEU A 509 9.88 0.67 -14.08
C LEU A 509 9.02 1.80 -14.66
N PRO A 510 8.35 2.60 -13.81
CA PRO A 510 7.69 3.84 -14.23
C PRO A 510 8.73 4.87 -14.71
N LYS A 511 8.33 5.77 -15.62
CA LYS A 511 9.16 6.92 -16.00
C LYS A 511 9.03 8.03 -14.96
N GLU A 512 10.04 8.90 -14.87
CA GLU A 512 9.97 10.07 -13.99
C GLU A 512 8.78 10.96 -14.37
N GLY A 513 7.91 11.25 -13.39
CA GLY A 513 6.70 12.07 -13.56
C GLY A 513 5.55 11.38 -14.30
N GLU A 514 5.66 10.09 -14.61
CA GLU A 514 4.58 9.31 -15.20
C GLU A 514 3.48 9.05 -14.18
N THR A 515 2.22 9.19 -14.60
CA THR A 515 1.07 8.86 -13.74
C THR A 515 0.95 7.35 -13.60
N THR A 516 0.41 6.88 -12.47
CA THR A 516 0.30 5.44 -12.21
C THR A 516 -0.60 4.76 -13.26
N GLY A 517 -1.60 5.47 -13.79
CA GLY A 517 -2.48 5.00 -14.87
C GLY A 517 -1.81 4.93 -16.24
N ASP A 518 -1.00 5.91 -16.63
CA ASP A 518 -0.19 5.84 -17.87
C ASP A 518 0.81 4.68 -17.81
N TYR A 519 1.46 4.54 -16.65
CA TYR A 519 2.37 3.43 -16.42
C TYR A 519 1.67 2.07 -16.55
N ALA A 520 0.51 1.89 -15.92
CA ALA A 520 -0.27 0.67 -15.98
C ALA A 520 -0.66 0.29 -17.41
N ARG A 521 -1.18 1.26 -18.19
CA ARG A 521 -1.51 1.03 -19.61
C ARG A 521 -0.32 0.57 -20.42
N ALA A 522 0.83 1.20 -20.22
CA ALA A 522 2.05 0.86 -20.94
C ALA A 522 2.55 -0.53 -20.58
N PHE A 523 2.65 -0.85 -19.28
CA PHE A 523 3.17 -2.12 -18.80
C PHE A 523 2.22 -3.28 -19.12
N MET A 524 0.95 -3.19 -18.75
CA MET A 524 -0.03 -4.25 -19.00
C MET A 524 -0.23 -4.48 -20.50
N GLY A 525 -0.24 -3.41 -21.31
CA GLY A 525 -0.36 -3.53 -22.76
C GLY A 525 0.85 -4.21 -23.42
N ASP A 526 2.05 -4.04 -22.87
CA ASP A 526 3.26 -4.74 -23.32
C ASP A 526 3.21 -6.23 -22.91
N THR A 527 2.88 -6.49 -21.65
CA THR A 527 2.71 -7.84 -21.08
C THR A 527 1.71 -8.68 -21.87
N LEU A 528 0.50 -8.17 -22.08
CA LEU A 528 -0.57 -8.86 -22.81
C LEU A 528 -0.21 -9.13 -24.28
N LYS A 529 0.61 -8.27 -24.89
CA LYS A 529 0.97 -8.42 -26.29
C LYS A 529 1.88 -9.62 -26.56
N ILE A 530 2.84 -9.89 -25.68
CA ILE A 530 3.69 -11.08 -25.82
C ILE A 530 2.92 -12.34 -25.40
N GLU A 531 2.07 -12.27 -24.38
CA GLU A 531 1.15 -13.34 -24.03
C GLU A 531 0.31 -13.79 -25.23
N GLU A 532 -0.39 -12.85 -25.88
CA GLU A 532 -1.18 -13.13 -27.09
C GLU A 532 -0.32 -13.80 -28.18
N GLN A 533 0.94 -13.36 -28.35
CA GLN A 533 1.83 -13.93 -29.36
C GLN A 533 2.28 -15.35 -29.02
N ILE A 534 2.61 -15.65 -27.76
CA ILE A 534 2.99 -17.00 -27.32
C ILE A 534 1.82 -17.95 -27.53
N GLU A 535 0.63 -17.57 -27.08
CA GLU A 535 -0.57 -18.39 -27.18
C GLU A 535 -0.95 -18.65 -28.64
N GLN A 536 -0.98 -17.62 -29.48
CA GLN A 536 -1.38 -17.77 -30.89
C GLN A 536 -0.36 -18.56 -31.73
N ASN A 537 0.94 -18.37 -31.50
CA ASN A 537 1.97 -18.99 -32.32
C ASN A 537 2.39 -20.38 -31.82
N VAL A 538 2.25 -20.65 -30.52
CA VAL A 538 2.77 -21.88 -29.88
C VAL A 538 1.67 -22.71 -29.24
N GLY A 539 0.60 -22.09 -28.73
CA GLY A 539 -0.44 -22.76 -27.96
C GLY A 539 -0.03 -23.07 -26.52
N ASN A 540 0.89 -22.26 -25.97
CA ASN A 540 1.40 -22.38 -24.60
C ASN A 540 0.73 -21.33 -23.71
N ASP A 541 0.18 -21.75 -22.58
CA ASP A 541 -0.40 -20.84 -21.56
C ASP A 541 0.70 -20.00 -20.89
N VAL A 542 0.48 -18.69 -20.79
CA VAL A 542 1.43 -17.75 -20.18
C VAL A 542 0.88 -17.29 -18.83
N PHE A 543 1.66 -17.52 -17.78
CA PHE A 543 1.28 -17.24 -16.39
C PHE A 543 2.48 -16.81 -15.54
N ALA A 544 3.67 -16.74 -16.14
CA ALA A 544 4.90 -16.37 -15.46
C ALA A 544 5.63 -15.22 -16.14
N TYR A 545 6.20 -14.33 -15.33
CA TYR A 545 6.93 -13.14 -15.79
C TYR A 545 8.32 -13.07 -15.14
N ALA A 546 9.38 -13.03 -15.93
CA ALA A 546 10.71 -12.69 -15.44
C ALA A 546 10.95 -11.20 -15.66
N TYR A 547 11.35 -10.47 -14.61
CA TYR A 547 11.61 -9.04 -14.73
C TYR A 547 12.91 -8.79 -15.50
N PRO A 548 12.87 -8.05 -16.64
CA PRO A 548 14.08 -7.62 -17.34
C PRO A 548 15.04 -6.93 -16.37
N TYR A 549 16.31 -7.36 -16.37
CA TYR A 549 17.34 -6.90 -15.42
C TYR A 549 17.01 -7.09 -13.92
N GLY A 550 15.89 -7.73 -13.59
CA GLY A 550 15.37 -7.82 -12.23
C GLY A 550 14.70 -6.55 -11.72
N GLU A 551 14.39 -5.60 -12.59
CA GLU A 551 13.90 -4.26 -12.25
C GLU A 551 12.38 -4.22 -12.33
N TYR A 552 11.73 -3.90 -11.21
CA TYR A 552 10.28 -3.79 -11.07
C TYR A 552 9.92 -2.95 -9.84
N VAL A 553 8.67 -2.51 -9.76
CA VAL A 553 8.07 -1.86 -8.57
C VAL A 553 6.85 -2.65 -8.10
N LEU A 554 6.32 -2.37 -6.91
CA LEU A 554 5.14 -3.08 -6.40
C LEU A 554 3.95 -3.01 -7.33
N GLN A 555 3.76 -1.84 -7.92
CA GLN A 555 2.66 -1.61 -8.84
C GLN A 555 2.73 -2.60 -10.01
N THR A 556 3.93 -2.95 -10.49
CA THR A 556 4.16 -3.98 -11.51
C THR A 556 3.65 -5.35 -11.06
N GLU A 557 3.99 -5.75 -9.83
CA GLU A 557 3.58 -7.05 -9.30
C GLU A 557 2.06 -7.14 -9.12
N GLN A 558 1.42 -6.06 -8.67
CA GLN A 558 -0.03 -6.00 -8.58
C GLN A 558 -0.70 -6.06 -9.95
N MET A 559 -0.18 -5.33 -10.95
CA MET A 559 -0.68 -5.42 -12.32
C MET A 559 -0.56 -6.83 -12.89
N LEU A 560 0.52 -7.56 -12.58
CA LEU A 560 0.68 -8.94 -12.99
C LEU A 560 -0.36 -9.86 -12.33
N LYS A 561 -0.67 -9.65 -11.04
CA LYS A 561 -1.76 -10.37 -10.35
C LYS A 561 -3.13 -10.10 -10.99
N ASP A 562 -3.40 -8.84 -11.34
CA ASP A 562 -4.63 -8.45 -12.03
C ASP A 562 -4.72 -9.05 -13.45
N LEU A 563 -3.59 -9.46 -14.03
CA LEU A 563 -3.51 -10.17 -15.32
C LEU A 563 -3.43 -11.70 -15.15
N ASP A 564 -3.73 -12.24 -13.97
CA ASP A 564 -3.68 -13.68 -13.65
C ASP A 564 -2.27 -14.33 -13.81
N TYR A 565 -1.19 -13.55 -13.62
CA TYR A 565 0.16 -14.13 -13.54
C TYR A 565 0.41 -14.70 -12.13
N ASP A 566 0.62 -16.01 -12.06
CA ASP A 566 0.85 -16.76 -10.82
C ASP A 566 2.29 -16.68 -10.31
N VAL A 567 3.26 -16.46 -11.20
CA VAL A 567 4.68 -16.60 -10.86
C VAL A 567 5.49 -15.44 -11.41
N THR A 568 6.31 -14.81 -10.57
CA THR A 568 7.27 -13.79 -11.04
C THR A 568 8.68 -14.06 -10.54
N LEU A 569 9.68 -13.66 -11.34
CA LEU A 569 11.09 -14.01 -11.08
C LEU A 569 11.98 -12.76 -11.11
N SER A 570 12.82 -12.62 -10.09
CA SER A 570 13.83 -11.56 -9.97
C SER A 570 15.22 -12.08 -10.32
N VAL A 571 16.23 -11.21 -10.44
CA VAL A 571 17.64 -11.63 -10.63
C VAL A 571 18.40 -11.83 -9.31
N ASN A 572 17.73 -11.61 -8.17
CA ASN A 572 18.36 -11.74 -6.86
C ASN A 572 18.75 -13.18 -6.61
N SER A 573 20.02 -13.42 -6.25
CA SER A 573 20.49 -14.77 -5.97
C SER A 573 20.00 -15.28 -4.63
N GLY A 574 19.44 -16.49 -4.60
CA GLY A 574 19.01 -17.13 -3.36
C GLY A 574 18.14 -18.37 -3.56
N MET A 575 17.83 -19.03 -2.44
CA MET A 575 16.88 -20.12 -2.35
C MET A 575 15.47 -19.57 -2.12
N ASN A 576 14.46 -20.23 -2.67
CA ASN A 576 13.06 -19.88 -2.43
C ASN A 576 12.41 -20.90 -1.51
N THR A 577 11.57 -20.45 -0.59
CA THR A 577 10.73 -21.32 0.23
C THR A 577 9.30 -21.21 -0.27
N ILE A 578 8.84 -22.23 -1.00
CA ILE A 578 7.51 -22.28 -1.59
C ILE A 578 6.55 -22.89 -0.59
N ARG A 579 5.45 -22.21 -0.28
CA ARG A 579 4.52 -22.60 0.78
C ARG A 579 3.17 -22.98 0.21
N ARG A 580 2.67 -24.15 0.60
CA ARG A 580 1.32 -24.58 0.21
C ARG A 580 0.30 -23.59 0.77
N GLY A 581 -0.64 -23.20 -0.09
CA GLY A 581 -1.68 -22.25 0.23
C GLY A 581 -1.21 -20.80 0.29
N ASP A 582 0.04 -20.45 -0.05
CA ASP A 582 0.52 -19.06 -0.03
C ASP A 582 1.03 -18.61 -1.41
N PRO A 583 0.16 -18.04 -2.26
CA PRO A 583 0.52 -17.52 -3.59
C PRO A 583 1.65 -16.49 -3.55
N SER A 584 1.79 -15.73 -2.46
CA SER A 584 2.86 -14.72 -2.34
C SER A 584 4.27 -15.34 -2.39
N SER A 585 4.39 -16.64 -2.05
CA SER A 585 5.65 -17.38 -2.15
C SER A 585 6.12 -17.66 -3.59
N LEU A 586 5.31 -17.32 -4.60
CA LEU A 586 5.63 -17.47 -6.03
C LEU A 586 6.03 -16.16 -6.71
N PHE A 587 6.00 -15.03 -6.00
CA PHE A 587 6.36 -13.73 -6.56
C PHE A 587 7.81 -13.36 -6.23
N ALA A 588 8.46 -12.68 -7.17
CA ALA A 588 9.85 -12.24 -7.13
C ALA A 588 10.87 -13.35 -6.80
N LEU A 589 10.62 -14.58 -7.26
CA LEU A 589 11.47 -15.74 -7.00
C LEU A 589 12.94 -15.42 -7.29
N LYS A 590 13.79 -15.73 -6.31
CA LYS A 590 15.24 -15.60 -6.37
C LYS A 590 15.82 -16.63 -7.33
N ARG A 591 16.86 -16.27 -8.06
CA ARG A 591 17.48 -17.13 -9.09
C ARG A 591 18.99 -17.23 -8.92
N ILE A 592 19.51 -18.45 -8.93
CA ILE A 592 20.95 -18.73 -8.92
C ILE A 592 21.46 -18.63 -10.36
N ASN A 593 22.31 -17.63 -10.63
CA ASN A 593 22.97 -17.51 -11.92
C ASN A 593 23.99 -18.64 -12.11
N ALA A 594 23.75 -19.52 -13.08
CA ALA A 594 24.60 -20.68 -13.36
C ALA A 594 25.71 -20.40 -14.43
N GLY A 595 26.11 -19.13 -14.56
CA GLY A 595 27.14 -18.64 -15.48
C GLY A 595 28.54 -19.25 -15.28
N THR A 596 29.53 -18.77 -16.04
CA THR A 596 30.87 -19.39 -16.09
C THR A 596 31.65 -19.36 -14.79
N GLU A 597 31.26 -18.49 -13.84
CA GLU A 597 31.96 -18.30 -12.57
C GLU A 597 31.73 -19.45 -11.58
N ILE A 598 30.66 -20.23 -11.76
CA ILE A 598 30.28 -21.32 -10.85
C ILE A 598 30.57 -22.66 -11.54
N SER A 599 31.42 -23.49 -10.93
CA SER A 599 31.65 -24.86 -11.41
C SER A 599 30.41 -25.74 -11.21
N SER A 600 30.20 -26.77 -12.02
CA SER A 600 29.05 -27.67 -11.89
C SER A 600 28.97 -28.34 -10.50
N SER A 601 30.12 -28.62 -9.86
CA SER A 601 30.15 -29.15 -8.50
C SER A 601 29.71 -28.11 -7.47
N LYS A 602 30.11 -26.84 -7.62
CA LYS A 602 29.70 -25.76 -6.72
C LYS A 602 28.21 -25.44 -6.90
N LEU A 603 27.72 -25.49 -8.14
CA LEU A 603 26.31 -25.35 -8.46
C LEU A 603 25.47 -26.36 -7.67
N VAL A 604 25.82 -27.65 -7.74
CA VAL A 604 25.12 -28.71 -6.99
C VAL A 604 25.19 -28.51 -5.47
N GLU A 605 26.31 -28.02 -4.94
CA GLU A 605 26.44 -27.68 -3.52
C GLU A 605 25.42 -26.60 -3.13
N MET A 606 25.33 -25.52 -3.91
CA MET A 606 24.37 -24.42 -3.67
C MET A 606 22.91 -24.86 -3.77
N LEU A 607 22.59 -25.87 -4.60
CA LEU A 607 21.24 -26.43 -4.67
C LEU A 607 20.86 -27.26 -3.44
N SER A 608 21.85 -27.66 -2.62
CA SER A 608 21.68 -28.56 -1.47
C SER A 608 21.75 -27.84 -0.12
N GLU A 609 22.06 -26.54 -0.11
CA GLU A 609 22.03 -25.64 1.05
C GLU A 609 20.61 -25.15 1.32
#